data_AF-A0A7W0PHV8-F1
#
_entry.id   AF-A0A7W0PHV8-F1
#
_cell.length_a   1.000
_cell.length_b   1.000
_cell.length_c   1.000
_cell.angle_alpha   90.00
_cell.angle_beta   90.00
_cell.angle_gamma   90.00
#
_symmetry.space_group_name_H-M   'P 1'
#
loop_
_entity.id
_entity.type
_entity.pdbx_description
1 polymer ?
#
loop_
_entity_poly.entity_id
_entity_poly.type
_entity_poly.pdbx_seq_one_letter_code
_entity_poly.pdbx_strand_id
1 'polypeptide(L)' 'MPTKRQQTMAKLTRERNVKEKRERKLEKKRAKKLAAAEGGEPMGELDEFGAPIAEGDESLPATTD' A
#
# COMPACT_ATOMS: atom_id res chain seq x y z
N MET A 1 -31.69 -14.19 -6.61
CA MET A 1 -30.94 -14.26 -5.34
C MET A 1 -29.70 -15.13 -5.55
N PRO A 2 -28.49 -14.68 -5.18
CA PRO A 2 -27.31 -15.54 -5.25
C PRO A 2 -27.49 -16.76 -4.34
N THR A 3 -27.08 -17.92 -4.82
CA THR A 3 -27.20 -19.16 -4.05
C THR A 3 -26.21 -19.16 -2.88
N LYS A 4 -26.50 -19.94 -1.83
CA LYS A 4 -25.58 -20.11 -0.69
C LYS A 4 -24.18 -20.54 -1.13
N ARG A 5 -24.10 -21.38 -2.18
CA ARG A 5 -22.84 -21.81 -2.80
C ARG A 5 -22.09 -20.65 -3.46
N GLN A 6 -22.79 -19.78 -4.17
CA GLN A 6 -22.16 -18.60 -4.79
C GLN A 6 -21.62 -17.64 -3.72
N GLN A 7 -22.34 -17.46 -2.62
CA GLN A 7 -21.91 -16.61 -1.51
C GLN A 7 -20.64 -17.16 -0.81
N THR A 8 -20.59 -18.48 -0.56
CA THR A 8 -19.40 -19.09 0.04
C THR A 8 -18.19 -19.02 -0.88
N MET A 9 -18.35 -19.30 -2.18
CA MET A 9 -17.26 -19.17 -3.13
C MET A 9 -16.77 -17.73 -3.25
N ALA A 10 -17.67 -16.75 -3.28
CA ALA A 10 -17.31 -15.32 -3.30
C ALA A 10 -16.57 -14.88 -2.03
N LYS A 11 -16.91 -15.43 -0.87
CA LYS A 11 -16.19 -15.16 0.39
C LYS A 11 -14.78 -15.73 0.35
N LEU A 12 -14.64 -16.99 -0.08
CA LEU A 12 -13.35 -17.66 -0.19
C LEU A 12 -12.41 -16.96 -1.18
N THR A 13 -12.92 -16.53 -2.33
CA THR A 13 -12.10 -15.79 -3.32
C THR A 13 -11.68 -14.43 -2.79
N ARG A 14 -12.57 -13.71 -2.10
CA ARG A 14 -12.22 -12.43 -1.45
C ARG A 14 -11.12 -12.60 -0.42
N GLU A 15 -11.21 -13.63 0.42
CA GLU A 15 -10.19 -13.91 1.44
C GLU A 15 -8.84 -14.29 0.81
N ARG A 16 -8.83 -15.11 -0.24
CA ARG A 16 -7.62 -15.43 -1.00
C ARG A 16 -6.98 -14.19 -1.62
N ASN A 17 -7.77 -13.37 -2.30
CA ASN A 17 -7.28 -12.14 -2.94
C ASN A 17 -6.66 -11.15 -1.94
N VAL A 18 -7.24 -11.03 -0.74
CA VAL A 18 -6.69 -10.16 0.32
C VAL A 18 -5.37 -10.73 0.84
N LYS A 19 -5.31 -12.05 1.06
CA LYS A 19 -4.09 -12.73 1.53
C LYS A 19 -2.95 -12.58 0.52
N GLU A 20 -3.20 -12.87 -0.75
CA GLU A 20 -2.22 -12.72 -1.84
C GLU A 20 -1.72 -11.28 -1.97
N LYS A 21 -2.61 -10.28 -1.86
CA LYS A 21 -2.22 -8.87 -1.88
C LYS A 21 -1.32 -8.52 -0.69
N ARG A 22 -1.62 -9.03 0.50
CA ARG A 22 -0.79 -8.81 1.71
C ARG A 22 0.56 -9.48 1.59
N GLU A 23 0.62 -10.72 1.12
CA GLU A 23 1.86 -11.45 0.89
C GLU A 23 2.75 -10.75 -0.13
N ARG A 24 2.19 -10.32 -1.26
CA ARG A 24 2.92 -9.53 -2.27
C ARG A 24 3.46 -8.21 -1.71
N LYS A 25 2.71 -7.52 -0.85
CA LYS A 25 3.20 -6.30 -0.17
C LYS A 25 4.33 -6.63 0.81
N LEU A 26 4.22 -7.71 1.57
CA LEU A 26 5.26 -8.14 2.52
C LEU A 26 6.54 -8.55 1.80
N GLU A 27 6.43 -9.27 0.68
CA GLU A 27 7.57 -9.63 -0.15
C GLU A 27 8.27 -8.39 -0.70
N LYS A 28 7.53 -7.43 -1.25
CA LYS A 28 8.09 -6.14 -1.67
C LYS A 28 8.78 -5.39 -0.53
N LYS A 29 8.18 -5.38 0.67
CA LYS A 29 8.79 -4.76 1.85
C LYS A 29 10.08 -5.47 2.28
N ARG A 30 10.11 -6.81 2.23
CA ARG A 30 11.31 -7.61 2.54
C ARG A 30 12.41 -7.38 1.52
N ALA A 31 12.08 -7.35 0.23
CA ALA A 31 13.03 -7.04 -0.84
C ALA A 31 13.60 -5.62 -0.69
N LYS A 32 12.75 -4.62 -0.41
CA LYS A 32 13.19 -3.26 -0.11
C LYS A 32 14.10 -3.19 1.12
N LYS A 33 13.74 -3.91 2.20
CA LYS A 33 14.56 -3.98 3.42
C LYS A 33 15.92 -4.63 3.17
N LEU A 34 15.96 -5.67 2.34
CA LEU A 34 17.20 -6.35 1.99
C LEU A 34 18.09 -5.46 1.12
N ALA A 35 17.52 -4.75 0.14
CA ALA A 35 18.24 -3.78 -0.69
C ALA A 35 18.76 -2.57 0.11
N ALA A 36 18.00 -2.09 1.11
CA ALA A 36 18.46 -1.03 2.02
C ALA A 36 19.60 -1.51 2.93
N ALA A 37 19.57 -2.77 3.36
CA ALA A 37 20.64 -3.36 4.18
C ALA A 37 21.97 -3.55 3.40
N GLU A 38 21.93 -3.57 2.07
CA GLU A 38 23.11 -3.71 1.20
C GLU A 38 23.77 -2.36 0.83
N GLY A 39 23.29 -1.24 1.39
CA GLY A 39 23.94 0.08 1.26
C GLY A 39 23.17 1.14 0.46
N GLY A 40 21.87 0.97 0.24
CA GLY A 40 21.01 1.99 -0.36
C GLY A 40 20.33 2.88 0.71
N GLU A 41 20.55 4.20 0.61
CA GLU A 41 19.92 5.27 1.39
C GLU A 41 18.40 5.07 1.64
N PRO A 42 17.85 5.53 2.78
CA PRO A 42 16.45 5.33 3.13
C PRO A 42 15.54 6.19 2.23
N MET A 43 15.00 5.60 1.16
CA MET A 43 13.92 6.21 0.40
C MET A 43 12.74 6.53 1.35
N GLY A 44 12.40 7.82 1.41
CA GLY A 44 11.55 8.47 2.42
C GLY A 44 10.22 7.80 2.77
N GLU A 45 9.63 8.29 3.86
CA GLU A 45 8.42 7.72 4.45
C GLU A 45 7.30 7.67 3.42
N LEU A 46 6.69 6.49 3.29
CA LEU A 46 5.58 6.26 2.38
C LEU A 46 4.30 6.16 3.22
N ASP A 47 3.25 6.88 2.83
CA ASP A 47 1.95 6.83 3.48
C ASP A 47 1.30 5.43 3.39
N GLU A 48 0.11 5.26 3.98
CA GLU A 48 -0.62 3.99 3.97
C GLU A 48 -0.94 3.46 2.54
N PHE A 49 -0.89 4.35 1.54
CA PHE A 49 -1.06 4.07 0.12
C PHE A 49 0.26 3.88 -0.63
N GLY A 50 1.40 4.09 0.01
CA GLY A 50 2.72 3.93 -0.58
C GLY A 50 3.21 5.17 -1.33
N ALA A 51 2.67 6.36 -1.05
CA ALA A 51 3.12 7.62 -1.60
C ALA A 51 4.17 8.27 -0.69
N PRO A 52 5.27 8.83 -1.23
CA PRO A 52 6.23 9.57 -0.43
C PRO A 52 5.55 10.74 0.27
N ILE A 53 5.60 10.75 1.59
CA ILE A 53 5.15 11.85 2.42
C ILE A 53 6.14 12.98 2.16
N ALA A 54 5.75 13.91 1.29
CA ALA A 54 6.51 15.11 1.05
C ALA A 54 6.45 15.96 2.32
N GLU A 55 7.55 16.01 3.07
CA GLU A 55 7.79 17.10 4.03
C GLU A 55 7.96 18.39 3.20
N GLY A 56 6.87 19.10 2.97
CA GLY A 56 6.80 20.23 2.04
C GLY A 56 5.74 21.25 2.47
N ASP A 57 6.21 22.11 3.36
CA ASP A 57 5.72 23.39 3.88
C ASP A 57 4.83 24.26 2.95
N GLU A 58 4.08 25.13 3.63
CA GLU A 58 3.00 26.04 3.27
C GLU A 58 3.04 26.79 1.91
N SER A 59 1.89 26.89 1.24
CA SER A 59 1.44 28.18 0.67
C SER A 59 -0.09 28.22 0.50
N LEU A 60 -0.73 29.03 1.34
CA LEU A 60 -2.13 29.44 1.17
C LEU A 60 -2.24 30.23 -0.16
N PRO A 61 -3.31 30.06 -0.95
CA PRO A 61 -3.50 30.91 -2.12
C PRO A 61 -3.79 32.34 -1.64
N ALA A 62 -2.89 33.27 -1.95
CA ALA A 62 -3.13 34.70 -1.78
C ALA A 62 -4.35 35.10 -2.62
N THR A 63 -5.48 35.35 -1.96
CA THR A 63 -6.61 36.06 -2.54
C THR A 63 -6.17 37.50 -2.77
N THR A 64 -6.07 37.92 -4.04
CA THR A 64 -5.90 39.33 -4.41
C THR A 64 -7.26 39.89 -4.83
N ASP A 65 -7.56 41.08 -4.30
CA ASP A 65 -8.80 41.88 -4.35
C ASP A 65 -9.18 42.32 -5.78
#